data_AF-A0A4S4HEJ5-F1
#
_entry.id   AF-A0A4S4HEJ5-F1
#
_cell.length_a   1.000
_cell.length_b   1.000
_cell.length_c   1.000
_cell.angle_alpha   90.00
_cell.angle_beta   90.00
_cell.angle_gamma   90.00
#
_symmetry.space_group_name_H-M   'P 1'
#
loop_
_entity.id
_entity.type
_entity.pdbx_description
1 polymer ?
#
loop_
_entity_poly.entity_id
_entity_poly.type
_entity_poly.pdbx_seq_one_letter_code
_entity_poly.pdbx_strand_id
1 'polypeptide(L)'
;MARIIITLFWLLCGVAVSAGKVTPVIITAGQSNTDGRVPDSMLPDYIKRDGFGGCMWSYGSGELSGNGSFEPFYPKVARRGGEALWGYDAVVYYRIAKAINREFYVIKESLGGTAVDPRCGSTQGMYWSAAPEFLAANTAADRGGKSLLKAFTNNIGACIDSVLSQKPGGYEIKAFLWHQGESDRLKAECYYDNLKAVVSYVRRYLVEKTGDERYNSLTFICGTFSSESRQRSQGVVDALKLLAEEDADFHVIDMYDGSLLDDGLHFDADGAVLFGNRIFDKLVETGAIIAD
;
A
#
# COMPACT_ATOMS: atom_id res chain seq x y z
N MET A 1 25.73 55.37 -51.32
CA MET A 1 24.82 54.25 -51.05
C MET A 1 25.19 53.65 -49.70
N ALA A 2 24.48 54.02 -48.64
CA ALA A 2 24.73 53.50 -47.29
C ALA A 2 24.01 52.16 -47.13
N ARG A 3 24.77 51.10 -46.82
CA ARG A 3 24.22 49.77 -46.49
C ARG A 3 23.79 49.78 -45.03
N ILE A 4 22.48 49.73 -44.79
CA ILE A 4 21.90 49.45 -43.48
C ILE A 4 22.01 47.94 -43.26
N ILE A 5 22.77 47.54 -42.22
CA ILE A 5 22.81 46.16 -41.73
C ILE A 5 21.83 46.10 -40.54
N ILE A 6 20.72 45.39 -40.70
CA ILE A 6 19.80 45.07 -39.61
C ILE A 6 20.22 43.71 -39.06
N THR A 7 20.79 43.70 -37.87
CA THR A 7 21.11 42.46 -37.14
C THR A 7 19.91 42.12 -36.25
N LEU A 8 19.16 41.09 -36.63
CA LEU A 8 18.02 40.59 -35.85
C LEU A 8 18.54 39.60 -34.80
N PHE A 9 18.56 40.00 -33.52
CA PHE A 9 18.88 39.11 -32.40
C PHE A 9 17.62 38.35 -31.98
N TRP A 10 17.55 37.05 -32.26
CA TRP A 10 16.55 36.16 -31.68
C TRP A 10 17.00 35.77 -30.27
N LEU A 11 16.38 36.34 -29.25
CA LEU A 11 16.56 35.92 -27.86
C LEU A 11 15.67 34.67 -27.63
N LEU A 12 16.23 33.48 -27.86
CA LEU A 12 15.64 32.23 -27.40
C LEU A 12 15.85 32.13 -25.87
N CYS A 13 14.91 32.68 -25.11
CA CYS A 13 14.77 32.33 -23.69
C CYS A 13 14.27 30.87 -23.62
N GLY A 14 15.21 29.93 -23.67
CA GLY A 14 14.95 28.56 -23.25
C GLY A 14 14.66 28.59 -21.76
N VAL A 15 13.39 28.53 -21.39
CA VAL A 15 13.00 28.20 -20.01
C VAL A 15 13.42 26.75 -19.83
N ALA A 16 14.56 26.53 -19.17
CA ALA A 16 14.91 25.22 -18.67
C ALA A 16 13.84 24.85 -17.64
N VAL A 17 12.81 24.12 -18.06
CA VAL A 17 11.90 23.44 -17.14
C VAL A 17 12.79 22.44 -16.40
N SER A 18 13.11 22.75 -15.15
CA SER A 18 13.69 21.76 -14.24
C SER A 18 12.67 20.64 -14.15
N ALA A 19 12.98 19.47 -14.73
CA ALA A 19 12.19 18.28 -14.52
C ALA A 19 12.17 18.03 -13.01
N GLY A 20 10.99 18.08 -12.39
CA GLY A 20 10.85 17.86 -10.96
C GLY A 20 11.37 16.46 -10.58
N LYS A 21 11.76 16.25 -9.32
CA LYS A 21 12.05 14.90 -8.83
C LYS A 21 10.79 14.02 -8.97
N VAL A 22 10.95 12.77 -9.42
CA VAL A 22 9.86 11.79 -9.50
C VAL A 22 9.20 11.63 -8.13
N THR A 23 7.88 11.71 -8.07
CA THR A 23 7.11 11.58 -6.83
C THR A 23 6.90 10.10 -6.49
N PRO A 24 7.42 9.58 -5.36
CA PRO A 24 7.23 8.18 -5.01
C PRO A 24 5.80 7.94 -4.49
N VAL A 25 5.24 6.80 -4.87
CA VAL A 25 3.91 6.35 -4.47
C VAL A 25 4.02 4.95 -3.88
N ILE A 26 3.37 4.71 -2.74
CA ILE A 26 3.23 3.39 -2.13
C ILE A 26 1.76 3.01 -2.20
N ILE A 27 1.46 1.77 -2.60
CA ILE A 27 0.12 1.23 -2.47
C ILE A 27 0.09 0.23 -1.32
N THR A 28 -0.95 0.22 -0.51
CA THR A 28 -1.03 -0.61 0.70
C THR A 28 -2.40 -1.23 0.81
N ALA A 29 -2.46 -2.54 1.03
CA ALA A 29 -3.71 -3.22 1.26
C ALA A 29 -3.61 -4.37 2.25
N GLY A 30 -4.75 -4.81 2.79
CA GLY A 30 -4.79 -5.95 3.70
C GLY A 30 -6.00 -5.96 4.61
N GLN A 31 -5.85 -6.61 5.76
CA GLN A 31 -6.91 -6.72 6.77
C GLN A 31 -6.60 -5.93 8.05
N SER A 32 -7.01 -6.44 9.21
CA SER A 32 -6.99 -5.73 10.49
C SER A 32 -5.61 -5.30 10.97
N ASN A 33 -4.56 -6.08 10.71
CA ASN A 33 -3.18 -5.71 11.06
C ASN A 33 -2.60 -4.63 10.11
N THR A 34 -3.12 -4.50 8.88
CA THR A 34 -2.84 -3.37 7.97
C THR A 34 -3.70 -2.15 8.28
N ASP A 35 -4.97 -2.33 8.64
CA ASP A 35 -5.81 -1.26 9.16
C ASP A 35 -5.16 -0.61 10.39
N GLY A 36 -4.71 -1.47 11.32
CA GLY A 36 -4.20 -1.06 12.61
C GLY A 36 -5.18 -1.37 13.75
N ARG A 37 -4.66 -1.89 14.85
CA ARG A 37 -5.42 -2.14 16.10
C ARG A 37 -4.74 -1.57 17.33
N VAL A 38 -3.59 -0.92 17.15
CA VAL A 38 -2.86 -0.29 18.25
C VAL A 38 -3.46 1.09 18.52
N PRO A 39 -3.79 1.43 19.78
CA PRO A 39 -4.28 2.75 20.14
C PRO A 39 -3.26 3.86 19.83
N ASP A 40 -3.73 5.02 19.38
CA ASP A 40 -2.91 6.22 19.10
C ASP A 40 -2.06 6.67 20.31
N SER A 41 -2.57 6.49 21.52
CA SER A 41 -1.87 6.69 22.79
C SER A 41 -0.59 5.87 22.91
N MET A 42 -0.48 4.74 22.19
CA MET A 42 0.71 3.90 22.12
C MET A 42 1.58 4.18 20.89
N LEU A 43 1.24 5.16 20.05
CA LEU A 43 2.11 5.57 18.95
C LEU A 43 3.48 6.04 19.51
N PRO A 44 4.62 5.63 18.92
CA PRO A 44 5.92 5.97 19.48
C PRO A 44 6.13 7.49 19.61
N ASP A 45 6.74 7.93 20.71
CA ASP A 45 6.91 9.34 21.04
C ASP A 45 7.65 10.12 19.95
N TYR A 46 8.61 9.47 19.28
CA TYR A 46 9.33 10.09 18.17
C TYR A 46 8.42 10.38 16.97
N ILE A 47 7.42 9.53 16.68
CA ILE A 47 6.45 9.76 15.61
C ILE A 47 5.45 10.83 16.02
N LYS A 48 4.96 10.80 17.26
CA LYS A 48 4.05 11.84 17.78
C LYS A 48 4.69 13.23 17.70
N ARG A 49 5.98 13.33 18.02
CA ARG A 49 6.75 14.59 17.98
C ARG A 49 7.03 15.06 16.55
N ASP A 50 7.48 14.16 15.69
CA ASP A 50 8.00 14.52 14.36
C ASP A 50 6.89 14.54 13.29
N GLY A 51 5.78 13.86 13.52
CA GLY A 51 4.71 13.66 12.56
C GLY A 51 5.12 12.81 11.36
N PHE A 52 4.27 12.75 10.34
CA PHE A 52 4.49 11.95 9.12
C PHE A 52 5.06 12.75 7.95
N GLY A 53 5.58 13.96 8.21
CA GLY A 53 6.24 14.82 7.23
C GLY A 53 5.41 15.02 5.96
N GLY A 54 6.01 14.73 4.79
CA GLY A 54 5.39 14.86 3.48
C GLY A 54 4.50 13.69 3.05
N CYS A 55 4.07 12.82 3.97
CA CYS A 55 3.18 11.70 3.62
C CYS A 55 1.76 12.21 3.31
N MET A 56 1.33 12.04 2.07
CA MET A 56 -0.04 12.28 1.63
C MET A 56 -0.72 10.94 1.38
N TRP A 57 -1.97 10.75 1.80
CA TRP A 57 -2.68 9.48 1.58
C TRP A 57 -4.10 9.63 1.03
N SER A 58 -4.53 8.60 0.31
CA SER A 58 -5.91 8.34 -0.07
C SER A 58 -6.34 7.02 0.55
N TYR A 59 -7.28 7.06 1.50
CA TYR A 59 -7.79 5.87 2.18
C TYR A 59 -9.16 5.46 1.64
N GLY A 60 -9.19 4.31 0.94
CA GLY A 60 -10.36 3.75 0.25
C GLY A 60 -11.44 3.17 1.17
N SER A 61 -11.09 2.83 2.41
CA SER A 61 -12.11 2.38 3.38
C SER A 61 -12.67 3.55 4.21
N GLY A 62 -12.34 4.79 3.83
CA GLY A 62 -12.79 6.03 4.45
C GLY A 62 -13.45 6.98 3.44
N GLU A 63 -13.52 8.27 3.81
CA GLU A 63 -14.23 9.30 3.04
C GLU A 63 -13.59 9.63 1.68
N LEU A 64 -12.36 9.17 1.43
CA LEU A 64 -11.61 9.48 0.21
C LEU A 64 -11.77 8.43 -0.89
N SER A 65 -12.51 7.34 -0.64
CA SER A 65 -12.62 6.24 -1.59
C SER A 65 -13.11 6.68 -2.96
N GLY A 66 -12.31 6.38 -3.99
CA GLY A 66 -12.68 6.63 -5.38
C GLY A 66 -12.78 8.11 -5.76
N ASN A 67 -12.46 9.03 -4.85
CA ASN A 67 -12.53 10.48 -5.09
C ASN A 67 -11.30 11.02 -5.82
N GLY A 68 -10.18 10.26 -5.85
CA GLY A 68 -8.93 10.74 -6.43
C GLY A 68 -8.34 11.91 -5.63
N SER A 69 -8.46 11.89 -4.32
CA SER A 69 -8.01 12.97 -3.46
C SER A 69 -7.04 12.46 -2.41
N PHE A 70 -6.09 13.31 -2.05
CA PHE A 70 -5.14 13.03 -0.98
C PHE A 70 -5.26 14.08 0.13
N GLU A 71 -4.98 13.65 1.34
CA GLU A 71 -4.84 14.50 2.52
C GLU A 71 -3.53 14.16 3.24
N PRO A 72 -3.02 15.01 4.15
CA PRO A 72 -1.91 14.65 5.01
C PRO A 72 -2.24 13.38 5.81
N PHE A 73 -1.31 12.43 5.83
CA PHE A 73 -1.51 11.18 6.54
C PHE A 73 -1.53 11.39 8.06
N TYR A 74 -2.58 10.86 8.68
CA TYR A 74 -2.60 10.51 10.09
C TYR A 74 -3.37 9.19 10.23
N PRO A 75 -2.91 8.22 11.03
CA PRO A 75 -3.65 6.98 11.25
C PRO A 75 -5.00 7.31 11.89
N LYS A 76 -6.09 7.11 11.13
CA LYS A 76 -7.45 7.49 11.56
C LYS A 76 -8.44 6.33 11.52
N VAL A 77 -7.97 5.08 11.61
CA VAL A 77 -8.86 3.93 11.69
C VAL A 77 -9.59 3.99 13.03
N ALA A 78 -10.73 4.66 13.06
CA ALA A 78 -11.53 4.85 14.25
C ALA A 78 -12.50 3.68 14.40
N ARG A 79 -12.50 3.04 15.57
CA ARG A 79 -13.72 2.37 16.03
C ARG A 79 -14.73 3.47 16.31
N ARG A 80 -15.99 3.30 15.90
CA ARG A 80 -17.04 4.32 16.06
C ARG A 80 -17.06 4.84 17.52
N GLY A 81 -16.68 6.12 17.72
CA GLY A 81 -16.63 6.78 19.04
C GLY A 81 -15.39 6.46 19.89
N GLY A 82 -14.37 5.81 19.34
CA GLY A 82 -13.13 5.44 20.03
C GLY A 82 -11.91 6.22 19.54
N GLU A 83 -10.79 5.96 20.21
CA GLU A 83 -9.47 6.46 19.82
C GLU A 83 -9.07 6.00 18.41
N ALA A 84 -8.26 6.82 17.72
CA ALA A 84 -7.68 6.43 16.44
C ALA A 84 -6.74 5.23 16.63
N LEU A 85 -6.69 4.36 15.61
CA LEU A 85 -5.85 3.17 15.63
C LEU A 85 -4.80 3.24 14.52
N TRP A 86 -3.62 2.70 14.80
CA TRP A 86 -2.50 2.60 13.87
C TRP A 86 -2.01 1.16 13.73
N GLY A 87 -1.32 0.90 12.62
CA GLY A 87 -0.69 -0.37 12.29
C GLY A 87 0.75 -0.17 11.84
N TYR A 88 1.39 -1.25 11.37
CA TYR A 88 2.80 -1.21 10.96
C TYR A 88 3.10 -0.15 9.88
N ASP A 89 2.09 0.17 9.06
CA ASP A 89 2.18 1.09 7.95
C ASP A 89 2.48 2.53 8.41
N ALA A 90 1.99 2.94 9.59
CA ALA A 90 2.35 4.23 10.17
C ALA A 90 3.87 4.35 10.40
N VAL A 91 4.52 3.28 10.87
CA VAL A 91 5.98 3.25 11.08
C VAL A 91 6.71 3.26 9.74
N VAL A 92 6.22 2.53 8.74
CA VAL A 92 6.77 2.55 7.38
C VAL A 92 6.70 3.96 6.80
N TYR A 93 5.53 4.59 6.81
CA TYR A 93 5.32 5.92 6.22
C TYR A 93 6.14 6.99 6.94
N TYR A 94 6.23 6.91 8.27
CA TYR A 94 7.14 7.77 9.03
C TYR A 94 8.59 7.63 8.55
N ARG A 95 9.11 6.39 8.45
CA ARG A 95 10.50 6.17 8.03
C ARG A 95 10.75 6.60 6.58
N ILE A 96 9.79 6.39 5.67
CA ILE A 96 9.86 6.94 4.30
C ILE A 96 9.95 8.45 4.34
N ALA A 97 9.07 9.13 5.09
CA ALA A 97 9.07 10.59 5.21
C ALA A 97 10.43 11.11 5.68
N LYS A 98 11.04 10.45 6.67
CA LYS A 98 12.39 10.80 7.17
C LYS A 98 13.49 10.54 6.16
N ALA A 99 13.40 9.45 5.39
CA ALA A 99 14.43 9.04 4.45
C ALA A 99 14.46 9.93 3.19
N ILE A 100 13.30 10.29 2.64
CA ILE A 100 13.25 11.05 1.38
C ILE A 100 13.11 12.56 1.62
N ASN A 101 12.70 12.98 2.82
CA ASN A 101 12.54 14.37 3.25
C ASN A 101 11.76 15.27 2.24
N ARG A 102 10.73 14.71 1.60
CA ARG A 102 9.86 15.39 0.64
C ARG A 102 8.51 14.68 0.56
N GLU A 103 7.60 15.26 -0.23
CA GLU A 103 6.27 14.70 -0.43
C GLU A 103 6.31 13.32 -1.11
N PHE A 104 5.52 12.38 -0.59
CA PHE A 104 5.20 11.10 -1.21
C PHE A 104 3.76 10.72 -0.96
N TYR A 105 3.27 9.77 -1.75
CA TYR A 105 1.86 9.45 -1.80
C TYR A 105 1.62 8.00 -1.37
N VAL A 106 0.52 7.79 -0.66
CA VAL A 106 0.06 6.48 -0.22
C VAL A 106 -1.37 6.26 -0.71
N ILE A 107 -1.64 5.14 -1.34
CA ILE A 107 -3.02 4.73 -1.68
C ILE A 107 -3.31 3.47 -0.89
N LYS A 108 -4.20 3.58 0.10
CA LYS A 108 -4.48 2.51 1.07
C LYS A 108 -5.91 2.00 0.95
N GLU A 109 -6.10 0.70 0.98
CA GLU A 109 -7.42 0.05 1.15
C GLU A 109 -7.26 -1.13 2.12
N SER A 110 -7.96 -1.13 3.24
CA SER A 110 -7.83 -2.22 4.20
C SER A 110 -9.10 -2.39 5.02
N LEU A 111 -9.45 -3.65 5.33
CA LEU A 111 -10.66 -3.94 6.08
C LEU A 111 -10.48 -5.16 6.98
N GLY A 112 -10.65 -4.96 8.27
CA GLY A 112 -10.54 -6.01 9.28
C GLY A 112 -11.42 -7.23 9.02
N GLY A 113 -10.86 -8.42 9.22
CA GLY A 113 -11.59 -9.69 9.14
C GLY A 113 -11.92 -10.13 7.70
N THR A 114 -11.29 -9.55 6.68
CA THR A 114 -11.54 -9.94 5.30
C THR A 114 -10.66 -11.07 4.82
N ALA A 115 -11.22 -11.95 3.99
CA ALA A 115 -10.50 -13.03 3.32
C ALA A 115 -10.18 -12.70 1.85
N VAL A 116 -9.23 -13.42 1.28
CA VAL A 116 -9.02 -13.46 -0.18
C VAL A 116 -9.98 -14.46 -0.81
N ASP A 117 -10.16 -15.63 -0.21
CA ASP A 117 -11.04 -16.68 -0.72
C ASP A 117 -12.52 -16.41 -0.42
N PRO A 118 -13.41 -16.35 -1.43
CA PRO A 118 -14.85 -16.15 -1.22
C PRO A 118 -15.57 -17.25 -0.43
N ARG A 119 -14.92 -18.41 -0.21
CA ARG A 119 -15.46 -19.53 0.57
C ARG A 119 -15.15 -19.40 2.06
N CYS A 120 -14.32 -18.44 2.45
CA CYS A 120 -14.04 -18.11 3.85
C CYS A 120 -15.13 -17.18 4.42
N GLY A 121 -15.28 -17.18 5.74
CA GLY A 121 -16.03 -16.11 6.40
C GLY A 121 -15.30 -14.79 6.26
N SER A 122 -16.00 -13.73 5.84
CA SER A 122 -15.39 -12.42 5.59
C SER A 122 -16.30 -11.28 6.01
N THR A 123 -15.72 -10.22 6.57
CA THR A 123 -16.45 -9.02 7.03
C THR A 123 -17.36 -8.48 5.94
N GLN A 124 -18.65 -8.38 6.26
CA GLN A 124 -19.71 -7.91 5.34
C GLN A 124 -19.80 -8.69 4.01
N GLY A 125 -19.21 -9.88 3.94
CA GLY A 125 -19.08 -10.66 2.71
C GLY A 125 -18.21 -9.98 1.64
N MET A 126 -17.32 -9.08 2.05
CA MET A 126 -16.39 -8.39 1.14
C MET A 126 -15.09 -9.17 1.03
N TYR A 127 -14.51 -9.29 -0.16
CA TYR A 127 -13.33 -10.12 -0.40
C TYR A 127 -12.30 -9.42 -1.29
N TRP A 128 -11.06 -9.87 -1.15
CA TRP A 128 -9.93 -9.48 -2.01
C TRP A 128 -9.81 -10.32 -3.28
N SER A 129 -10.71 -11.29 -3.48
CA SER A 129 -10.60 -12.27 -4.57
C SER A 129 -10.42 -11.65 -5.95
N ALA A 130 -9.42 -12.16 -6.67
CA ALA A 130 -9.19 -11.90 -8.09
C ALA A 130 -9.80 -12.98 -9.00
N ALA A 131 -10.61 -13.90 -8.46
CA ALA A 131 -11.25 -14.94 -9.25
C ALA A 131 -12.17 -14.30 -10.33
N PRO A 132 -12.06 -14.70 -11.61
CA PRO A 132 -12.81 -14.06 -12.70
C PRO A 132 -14.31 -14.02 -12.46
N GLU A 133 -14.89 -15.10 -11.94
CA GLU A 133 -16.32 -15.21 -11.62
C GLU A 133 -16.72 -14.26 -10.48
N PHE A 134 -15.87 -14.12 -9.45
CA PHE A 134 -16.13 -13.18 -8.35
C PHE A 134 -16.09 -11.74 -8.85
N LEU A 135 -15.08 -11.41 -9.65
CA LEU A 135 -14.93 -10.08 -10.25
C LEU A 135 -16.07 -9.78 -11.24
N ALA A 136 -16.53 -10.74 -12.04
CA ALA A 136 -17.65 -10.54 -12.96
C ALA A 136 -18.97 -10.30 -12.21
N ALA A 137 -19.19 -11.02 -11.11
CA ALA A 137 -20.44 -10.96 -10.35
C ALA A 137 -20.54 -9.78 -9.37
N ASN A 138 -19.44 -9.12 -9.04
CA ASN A 138 -19.42 -8.09 -7.98
C ASN A 138 -18.92 -6.74 -8.46
N THR A 139 -19.51 -5.67 -7.93
CA THR A 139 -18.99 -4.30 -8.02
C THR A 139 -18.00 -4.02 -6.87
N ALA A 140 -17.35 -2.85 -6.93
CA ALA A 140 -16.44 -2.39 -5.90
C ALA A 140 -17.15 -2.20 -4.54
N ALA A 141 -16.45 -2.52 -3.45
CA ALA A 141 -17.00 -2.49 -2.09
C ALA A 141 -17.45 -1.08 -1.65
N ASP A 142 -16.70 -0.05 -2.04
CA ASP A 142 -17.03 1.37 -1.83
C ASP A 142 -18.24 1.86 -2.63
N ARG A 143 -18.74 1.04 -3.56
CA ARG A 143 -19.96 1.27 -4.35
C ARG A 143 -21.09 0.31 -3.99
N GLY A 144 -21.07 -0.23 -2.77
CA GLY A 144 -22.08 -1.16 -2.26
C GLY A 144 -21.91 -2.62 -2.73
N GLY A 145 -20.85 -2.91 -3.48
CA GLY A 145 -20.49 -4.26 -3.91
C GLY A 145 -19.72 -5.04 -2.85
N LYS A 146 -19.06 -6.12 -3.28
CA LYS A 146 -18.28 -7.01 -2.41
C LYS A 146 -16.80 -7.11 -2.76
N SER A 147 -16.34 -6.47 -3.83
CA SER A 147 -14.94 -6.56 -4.24
C SER A 147 -14.10 -5.42 -3.66
N LEU A 148 -13.25 -5.74 -2.68
CA LEU A 148 -12.23 -4.83 -2.15
C LEU A 148 -11.15 -4.58 -3.18
N LEU A 149 -10.81 -5.60 -3.97
CA LEU A 149 -9.83 -5.48 -5.05
C LEU A 149 -10.24 -4.43 -6.10
N LYS A 150 -11.53 -4.38 -6.48
CA LYS A 150 -12.04 -3.33 -7.37
C LYS A 150 -12.09 -1.96 -6.70
N ALA A 151 -12.41 -1.87 -5.41
CA ALA A 151 -12.38 -0.59 -4.69
C ALA A 151 -10.95 -0.03 -4.68
N PHE A 152 -9.97 -0.88 -4.36
CA PHE A 152 -8.56 -0.54 -4.35
C PHE A 152 -8.06 -0.07 -5.71
N THR A 153 -8.28 -0.83 -6.79
CA THR A 153 -7.82 -0.42 -8.13
C THR A 153 -8.57 0.80 -8.66
N ASN A 154 -9.86 0.94 -8.37
CA ASN A 154 -10.59 2.17 -8.71
C ASN A 154 -10.00 3.39 -8.01
N ASN A 155 -9.65 3.28 -6.72
CA ASN A 155 -9.03 4.38 -5.98
C ASN A 155 -7.63 4.71 -6.53
N ILE A 156 -6.83 3.69 -6.86
CA ILE A 156 -5.53 3.87 -7.53
C ILE A 156 -5.71 4.67 -8.83
N GLY A 157 -6.61 4.23 -9.70
CA GLY A 157 -6.88 4.90 -10.97
C GLY A 157 -7.35 6.34 -10.80
N ALA A 158 -8.29 6.57 -9.87
CA ALA A 158 -8.79 7.91 -9.58
C ALA A 158 -7.65 8.83 -9.11
N CYS A 159 -6.80 8.38 -8.20
CA CYS A 159 -5.64 9.13 -7.70
C CYS A 159 -4.61 9.44 -8.81
N ILE A 160 -4.39 8.48 -9.73
CA ILE A 160 -3.53 8.69 -10.89
C ILE A 160 -4.08 9.81 -11.79
N ASP A 161 -5.35 9.74 -12.14
CA ASP A 161 -5.97 10.67 -13.09
C ASP A 161 -6.05 12.10 -12.55
N SER A 162 -6.34 12.23 -11.27
CA SER A 162 -6.65 13.51 -10.63
C SER A 162 -5.44 14.25 -10.07
N VAL A 163 -4.42 13.53 -9.58
CA VAL A 163 -3.33 14.14 -8.81
C VAL A 163 -1.97 13.70 -9.31
N LEU A 164 -1.71 12.38 -9.41
CA LEU A 164 -0.35 11.89 -9.64
C LEU A 164 0.15 12.19 -11.05
N SER A 165 -0.70 12.06 -12.07
CA SER A 165 -0.36 12.37 -13.47
C SER A 165 -0.04 13.85 -13.71
N GLN A 166 -0.44 14.74 -12.78
CA GLN A 166 -0.20 16.18 -12.86
C GLN A 166 1.11 16.60 -12.19
N LYS A 167 1.85 15.67 -11.57
CA LYS A 167 3.11 15.99 -10.88
C LYS A 167 4.17 16.43 -11.90
N PRO A 168 4.82 17.60 -11.72
CA PRO A 168 5.81 18.11 -12.70
C PRO A 168 6.99 17.19 -12.96
N GLY A 169 7.38 16.39 -11.97
CA GLY A 169 8.43 15.36 -12.09
C GLY A 169 7.91 13.97 -12.46
N GLY A 170 6.63 13.83 -12.75
CA GLY A 170 5.94 12.56 -12.80
C GLY A 170 5.83 11.88 -11.43
N TYR A 171 5.38 10.64 -11.45
CA TYR A 171 5.22 9.79 -10.30
C TYR A 171 5.70 8.37 -10.61
N GLU A 172 5.96 7.58 -9.57
CA GLU A 172 6.28 6.17 -9.71
C GLU A 172 5.74 5.39 -8.53
N ILE A 173 4.97 4.33 -8.80
CA ILE A 173 4.53 3.41 -7.75
C ILE A 173 5.70 2.48 -7.43
N LYS A 174 6.24 2.64 -6.22
CA LYS A 174 7.48 2.01 -5.78
C LYS A 174 7.27 0.61 -5.21
N ALA A 175 6.17 0.40 -4.48
CA ALA A 175 5.89 -0.89 -3.88
C ALA A 175 4.40 -1.08 -3.58
N PHE A 176 4.01 -2.35 -3.50
CA PHE A 176 2.75 -2.82 -2.95
C PHE A 176 2.99 -3.51 -1.60
N LEU A 177 2.55 -2.87 -0.53
CA LEU A 177 2.57 -3.43 0.82
C LEU A 177 1.29 -4.22 1.09
N TRP A 178 1.43 -5.43 1.61
CA TRP A 178 0.31 -6.33 1.89
C TRP A 178 0.45 -7.01 3.24
N HIS A 179 -0.61 -7.07 4.03
CA HIS A 179 -0.62 -8.00 5.16
C HIS A 179 -2.02 -8.53 5.48
N GLN A 180 -2.18 -9.83 5.27
CA GLN A 180 -3.42 -10.55 5.36
C GLN A 180 -3.13 -12.06 5.41
N GLY A 181 -4.11 -12.84 5.84
CA GLY A 181 -4.15 -14.30 5.67
C GLY A 181 -4.83 -15.02 6.83
N GLU A 182 -5.05 -14.31 7.95
CA GLU A 182 -5.66 -14.87 9.16
C GLU A 182 -7.09 -15.37 8.91
N SER A 183 -7.86 -14.66 8.06
CA SER A 183 -9.20 -15.07 7.66
C SER A 183 -9.22 -16.24 6.66
N ASP A 184 -8.11 -16.51 5.97
CA ASP A 184 -7.98 -17.60 4.99
C ASP A 184 -7.42 -18.90 5.60
N ARG A 185 -7.15 -18.94 6.91
CA ARG A 185 -6.55 -20.11 7.58
C ARG A 185 -7.28 -21.44 7.35
N LEU A 186 -8.60 -21.40 7.11
CA LEU A 186 -9.44 -22.60 6.85
C LEU A 186 -9.48 -22.99 5.36
N LYS A 187 -8.84 -22.20 4.49
CA LYS A 187 -8.64 -22.41 3.06
C LYS A 187 -7.18 -22.11 2.66
N ALA A 188 -6.26 -22.44 3.55
CA ALA A 188 -4.84 -22.18 3.39
C ALA A 188 -4.28 -22.85 2.12
N GLU A 189 -4.83 -24.00 1.74
CA GLU A 189 -4.50 -24.74 0.53
C GLU A 189 -4.79 -23.97 -0.77
N CYS A 190 -5.65 -22.94 -0.72
CA CYS A 190 -5.97 -22.09 -1.87
C CYS A 190 -5.29 -20.72 -1.79
N TYR A 191 -4.60 -20.40 -0.69
CA TYR A 191 -4.06 -19.07 -0.46
C TYR A 191 -2.98 -18.70 -1.49
N TYR A 192 -2.14 -19.66 -1.88
CA TYR A 192 -1.10 -19.48 -2.89
C TYR A 192 -1.69 -18.95 -4.22
N ASP A 193 -2.63 -19.68 -4.81
CA ASP A 193 -3.23 -19.31 -6.10
C ASP A 193 -4.01 -17.99 -5.99
N ASN A 194 -4.76 -17.84 -4.89
CA ASN A 194 -5.57 -16.65 -4.64
C ASN A 194 -4.71 -15.38 -4.51
N LEU A 195 -3.65 -15.40 -3.71
CA LEU A 195 -2.78 -14.24 -3.53
C LEU A 195 -1.97 -13.97 -4.80
N LYS A 196 -1.46 -15.00 -5.48
CA LYS A 196 -0.80 -14.86 -6.78
C LYS A 196 -1.68 -14.15 -7.80
N ALA A 197 -2.96 -14.50 -7.84
CA ALA A 197 -3.95 -13.85 -8.69
C ALA A 197 -4.19 -12.39 -8.30
N VAL A 198 -4.26 -12.06 -7.01
CA VAL A 198 -4.39 -10.67 -6.53
C VAL A 198 -3.18 -9.82 -6.95
N VAL A 199 -1.96 -10.29 -6.70
CA VAL A 199 -0.74 -9.56 -7.09
C VAL A 199 -0.70 -9.35 -8.60
N SER A 200 -0.96 -10.42 -9.37
CA SER A 200 -1.00 -10.36 -10.83
C SER A 200 -2.08 -9.40 -11.35
N TYR A 201 -3.23 -9.35 -10.69
CA TYR A 201 -4.32 -8.45 -11.05
C TYR A 201 -3.93 -6.99 -10.86
N VAL A 202 -3.36 -6.64 -9.69
CA VAL A 202 -2.94 -5.26 -9.41
C VAL A 202 -1.81 -4.83 -10.34
N ARG A 203 -0.80 -5.68 -10.55
CA ARG A 203 0.31 -5.40 -11.48
C ARG A 203 -0.18 -5.14 -12.91
N ARG A 204 -1.04 -6.02 -13.42
CA ARG A 204 -1.65 -5.85 -14.75
C ARG A 204 -2.49 -4.57 -14.85
N TYR A 205 -3.30 -4.29 -13.82
CA TYR A 205 -4.07 -3.07 -13.76
C TYR A 205 -3.18 -1.83 -13.87
N LEU A 206 -2.04 -1.82 -13.18
CA LEU A 206 -1.09 -0.71 -13.26
C LEU A 206 -0.46 -0.58 -14.65
N VAL A 207 -0.08 -1.69 -15.29
CA VAL A 207 0.41 -1.66 -16.69
C VAL A 207 -0.66 -1.09 -17.62
N GLU A 208 -1.89 -1.59 -17.55
CA GLU A 208 -3.01 -1.09 -18.37
C GLU A 208 -3.32 0.39 -18.11
N LYS A 209 -3.26 0.82 -16.84
CA LYS A 209 -3.60 2.18 -16.43
C LYS A 209 -2.53 3.20 -16.81
N THR A 210 -1.27 2.80 -16.81
CA THR A 210 -0.12 3.73 -16.94
C THR A 210 0.62 3.58 -18.26
N GLY A 211 0.49 2.44 -18.94
CA GLY A 211 1.30 2.06 -20.09
C GLY A 211 2.74 1.64 -19.74
N ASP A 212 3.08 1.49 -18.46
CA ASP A 212 4.43 1.17 -18.00
C ASP A 212 4.55 -0.31 -17.63
N GLU A 213 5.18 -1.10 -18.51
CA GLU A 213 5.39 -2.54 -18.35
C GLU A 213 6.26 -2.91 -17.13
N ARG A 214 6.99 -1.96 -16.54
CA ARG A 214 7.78 -2.20 -15.30
C ARG A 214 6.89 -2.61 -14.13
N TYR A 215 5.60 -2.29 -14.16
CA TYR A 215 4.69 -2.71 -13.10
C TYR A 215 4.37 -4.22 -13.12
N ASN A 216 4.73 -4.98 -14.16
CA ASN A 216 4.69 -6.45 -14.12
C ASN A 216 5.64 -7.04 -13.05
N SER A 217 6.65 -6.29 -12.64
CA SER A 217 7.62 -6.61 -11.60
C SER A 217 7.56 -5.60 -10.45
N LEU A 218 6.38 -5.03 -10.16
CA LEU A 218 6.25 -4.13 -9.00
C LEU A 218 6.62 -4.88 -7.72
N THR A 219 7.57 -4.33 -6.96
CA THR A 219 7.98 -4.84 -5.64
C THR A 219 6.75 -5.03 -4.74
N PHE A 220 6.54 -6.27 -4.32
CA PHE A 220 5.48 -6.68 -3.41
C PHE A 220 6.11 -7.09 -2.09
N ILE A 221 5.68 -6.49 -0.98
CA ILE A 221 6.21 -6.82 0.35
C ILE A 221 5.05 -7.19 1.26
N CYS A 222 5.14 -8.36 1.87
CA CYS A 222 4.17 -8.83 2.84
C CYS A 222 4.80 -9.42 4.10
N GLY A 223 3.98 -9.64 5.14
CA GLY A 223 4.43 -10.25 6.39
C GLY A 223 3.75 -11.59 6.68
N THR A 224 4.48 -12.50 7.33
CA THR A 224 3.92 -13.70 7.97
C THR A 224 3.22 -13.34 9.29
N PHE A 225 3.01 -14.32 10.16
CA PHE A 225 2.36 -14.15 11.46
C PHE A 225 3.34 -14.36 12.61
N SER A 226 3.02 -13.74 13.75
CA SER A 226 3.55 -14.14 15.05
C SER A 226 3.33 -15.63 15.33
N SER A 227 4.31 -16.27 15.99
CA SER A 227 4.19 -17.63 16.51
C SER A 227 3.01 -17.77 17.48
N GLU A 228 2.69 -16.69 18.19
CA GLU A 228 1.66 -16.64 19.24
C GLU A 228 0.26 -16.37 18.68
N SER A 229 0.14 -16.11 17.37
CA SER A 229 -1.16 -15.79 16.76
C SER A 229 -2.09 -17.00 16.77
N ARG A 230 -3.28 -16.81 17.36
CA ARG A 230 -4.36 -17.80 17.40
C ARG A 230 -4.94 -18.11 16.01
N GLN A 231 -4.66 -17.29 15.02
CA GLN A 231 -5.09 -17.48 13.63
C GLN A 231 -3.91 -17.75 12.68
N ARG A 232 -2.71 -18.02 13.23
CA ARG A 232 -1.57 -18.49 12.45
C ARG A 232 -1.94 -19.74 11.67
N SER A 233 -1.68 -19.72 10.37
CA SER A 233 -1.80 -20.89 9.51
C SER A 233 -0.47 -21.21 8.86
N GLN A 234 0.05 -22.42 9.10
CA GLN A 234 1.29 -22.86 8.46
C GLN A 234 1.13 -22.94 6.94
N GLY A 235 -0.02 -23.40 6.44
CA GLY A 235 -0.27 -23.46 4.99
C GLY A 235 -0.26 -22.07 4.33
N VAL A 236 -0.74 -21.03 5.02
CA VAL A 236 -0.63 -19.65 4.52
C VAL A 236 0.82 -19.18 4.53
N VAL A 237 1.58 -19.47 5.58
CA VAL A 237 3.02 -19.14 5.65
C VAL A 237 3.81 -19.84 4.54
N ASP A 238 3.53 -21.12 4.28
CA ASP A 238 4.19 -21.90 3.24
C ASP A 238 3.83 -21.35 1.84
N ALA A 239 2.57 -20.97 1.62
CA ALA A 239 2.14 -20.30 0.39
C ALA A 239 2.88 -18.98 0.16
N LEU A 240 3.04 -18.14 1.20
CA LEU A 240 3.80 -16.88 1.11
C LEU A 240 5.27 -17.15 0.73
N LYS A 241 5.91 -18.13 1.37
CA LYS A 241 7.31 -18.49 1.09
C LYS A 241 7.48 -19.01 -0.34
N LEU A 242 6.57 -19.86 -0.80
CA LEU A 242 6.61 -20.37 -2.17
C LEU A 242 6.46 -19.24 -3.20
N LEU A 243 5.59 -18.26 -2.96
CA LEU A 243 5.48 -17.09 -3.84
C LEU A 243 6.78 -16.29 -3.90
N ALA A 244 7.47 -16.11 -2.76
CA ALA A 244 8.76 -15.43 -2.71
C ALA A 244 9.91 -16.21 -3.39
N GLU A 245 9.82 -17.55 -3.43
CA GLU A 245 10.77 -18.38 -4.17
C GLU A 245 10.58 -18.29 -5.70
N GLU A 246 9.34 -18.10 -6.15
CA GLU A 246 8.99 -18.05 -7.58
C GLU A 246 9.10 -16.65 -8.20
N ASP A 247 8.83 -15.61 -7.43
CA ASP A 247 8.78 -14.22 -7.89
C ASP A 247 9.84 -13.40 -7.14
N ALA A 248 10.88 -12.97 -7.86
CA ALA A 248 11.99 -12.23 -7.29
C ALA A 248 11.60 -10.86 -6.72
N ASP A 249 10.47 -10.30 -7.14
CA ASP A 249 9.91 -9.04 -6.64
C ASP A 249 8.85 -9.27 -5.55
N PHE A 250 8.63 -10.51 -5.13
CA PHE A 250 7.75 -10.87 -4.01
C PHE A 250 8.58 -11.15 -2.76
N HIS A 251 8.46 -10.29 -1.75
CA HIS A 251 9.24 -10.37 -0.53
C HIS A 251 8.36 -10.64 0.68
N VAL A 252 8.79 -11.60 1.50
CA VAL A 252 8.11 -11.98 2.74
C VAL A 252 8.97 -11.59 3.92
N ILE A 253 8.41 -10.79 4.80
CA ILE A 253 8.95 -10.47 6.11
C ILE A 253 8.46 -11.51 7.09
N ASP A 254 9.37 -12.27 7.67
CA ASP A 254 9.01 -13.17 8.77
C ASP A 254 8.67 -12.34 10.01
N MET A 255 7.52 -12.62 10.62
CA MET A 255 7.02 -11.97 11.82
C MET A 255 6.83 -12.98 12.96
N TYR A 256 7.52 -14.13 12.91
CA TYR A 256 7.46 -15.17 13.94
C TYR A 256 7.63 -14.63 15.36
N ASP A 257 8.54 -13.67 15.56
CA ASP A 257 8.86 -13.01 16.83
C ASP A 257 8.06 -11.71 17.08
N GLY A 258 7.05 -11.42 16.27
CA GLY A 258 6.16 -10.27 16.48
C GLY A 258 5.30 -10.43 17.72
N SER A 259 5.25 -9.42 18.58
CA SER A 259 4.38 -9.38 19.75
C SER A 259 2.95 -8.98 19.40
N LEU A 260 1.99 -9.45 20.20
CA LEU A 260 0.56 -9.31 19.95
C LEU A 260 -0.15 -8.67 21.14
N LEU A 261 -1.27 -8.00 20.86
CA LEU A 261 -2.25 -7.63 21.86
C LEU A 261 -2.79 -8.88 22.59
N ASP A 262 -3.43 -8.66 23.74
CA ASP A 262 -4.04 -9.74 24.56
C ASP A 262 -5.09 -10.57 23.83
N ASP A 263 -5.62 -10.07 22.70
CA ASP A 263 -6.52 -10.84 21.85
C ASP A 263 -5.83 -12.02 21.13
N GLY A 264 -4.49 -12.05 21.12
CA GLY A 264 -3.66 -13.07 20.51
C GLY A 264 -3.80 -13.12 18.99
N LEU A 265 -4.16 -12.00 18.35
CA LEU A 265 -4.40 -11.92 16.91
C LEU A 265 -3.69 -10.72 16.28
N HIS A 266 -3.83 -9.55 16.89
CA HIS A 266 -3.34 -8.31 16.30
C HIS A 266 -2.01 -7.90 16.92
N PHE A 267 -1.12 -7.32 16.12
CA PHE A 267 0.13 -6.77 16.64
C PHE A 267 -0.16 -5.70 17.70
N ASP A 268 0.62 -5.72 18.77
CA ASP A 268 0.71 -4.60 19.71
C ASP A 268 1.65 -3.52 19.14
N ALA A 269 1.96 -2.50 19.95
CA ALA A 269 2.84 -1.41 19.54
C ALA A 269 4.25 -1.92 19.14
N ASP A 270 4.82 -2.84 19.91
CA ASP A 270 6.17 -3.37 19.66
C ASP A 270 6.19 -4.24 18.39
N GLY A 271 5.15 -5.05 18.19
CA GLY A 271 4.99 -5.89 17.00
C GLY A 271 4.78 -5.05 15.74
N ALA A 272 3.97 -3.98 15.83
CA ALA A 272 3.74 -3.06 14.72
C ALA A 272 5.02 -2.27 14.38
N VAL A 273 5.79 -1.83 15.38
CA VAL A 273 7.10 -1.19 15.17
C VAL A 273 8.10 -2.14 14.53
N LEU A 274 8.21 -3.36 15.05
CA LEU A 274 9.09 -4.39 14.48
C LEU A 274 8.75 -4.63 13.01
N PHE A 275 7.47 -4.85 12.71
CA PHE A 275 7.03 -5.14 11.35
C PHE A 275 7.27 -3.95 10.41
N GLY A 276 6.89 -2.74 10.83
CA GLY A 276 7.08 -1.54 10.03
C GLY A 276 8.55 -1.24 9.77
N ASN A 277 9.42 -1.52 10.74
CA ASN A 277 10.87 -1.39 10.54
C ASN A 277 11.39 -2.38 9.50
N ARG A 278 11.00 -3.66 9.60
CA ARG A 278 11.43 -4.69 8.64
C ARG A 278 10.92 -4.43 7.23
N ILE A 279 9.69 -3.94 7.07
CA ILE A 279 9.19 -3.52 5.75
C ILE A 279 10.01 -2.37 5.20
N PHE A 280 10.28 -1.33 6.00
CA PHE A 280 11.08 -0.21 5.52
C PHE A 280 12.50 -0.66 5.13
N ASP A 281 13.14 -1.50 5.93
CA ASP A 281 14.48 -1.99 5.62
C ASP A 281 14.47 -2.79 4.31
N LYS A 282 13.41 -3.57 4.05
CA LYS A 282 13.22 -4.26 2.77
C LYS A 282 12.98 -3.30 1.61
N LEU A 283 12.21 -2.22 1.80
CA LEU A 283 12.02 -1.18 0.77
C LEU A 283 13.35 -0.51 0.36
N VAL A 284 14.26 -0.33 1.31
CA VAL A 284 15.61 0.19 1.04
C VAL A 284 16.48 -0.86 0.36
N GLU A 285 16.45 -2.10 0.82
CA GLU A 285 17.21 -3.22 0.25
C GLU A 285 16.86 -3.46 -1.23
N THR A 286 15.57 -3.37 -1.60
CA THR A 286 15.12 -3.55 -2.98
C THR A 286 15.32 -2.30 -3.85
N GLY A 287 15.74 -1.18 -3.27
CA GLY A 287 15.86 0.11 -3.95
C GLY A 287 14.51 0.77 -4.28
N ALA A 288 13.39 0.23 -3.78
CA ALA A 288 12.07 0.85 -3.92
C ALA A 288 12.03 2.24 -3.26
N ILE A 289 12.73 2.39 -2.13
CA ILE A 289 12.97 3.68 -1.47
C ILE A 289 14.47 3.92 -1.35
N ILE A 290 14.92 5.07 -1.82
CA ILE A 290 16.30 5.52 -1.71
C ILE A 290 16.27 6.79 -0.84
N ALA A 291 17.10 6.84 0.19
CA ALA A 291 17.23 8.03 1.02
C ALA A 291 17.83 9.18 0.19
N ASP A 292 17.24 10.37 0.32
CA ASP A 292 17.68 11.59 -0.36
C ASP A 292 18.80 12.32 0.40
#